data_AF-A0A7H4MB81-F1
#
_entry.id   AF-A0A7H4MB81-F1
#
_cell.length_a   1.000
_cell.length_b   1.000
_cell.length_c   1.000
_cell.angle_alpha   90.00
_cell.angle_beta   90.00
_cell.angle_gamma   90.00
#
_symmetry.space_group_name_H-M   'P 1'
#
loop_
_entity.id
_entity.type
_entity.pdbx_description
1 polymer ?
#
loop_
_entity_poly.entity_id
_entity_poly.type
_entity_poly.pdbx_seq_one_letter_code
_entity_poly.pdbx_strand_id
1 'polypeptide(L)'
;MKLTESFAMWPGASVSGWYFSHPDSKYFAVAQIQRDQVEDYALRKGMTPAEVERWLAPNLGYDAELNRHLSLQQTRRSVSALSLY
;
A
#
# COMPACT_ATOMS: atom_id res chain seq x y z
N MET A 1 18.41 -8.52 15.75
CA MET A 1 17.59 -7.98 14.65
C MET A 1 16.18 -8.51 14.77
N LYS A 2 15.16 -7.66 14.72
CA LYS A 2 13.73 -8.03 14.81
C LYS A 2 12.92 -7.21 13.81
N LEU A 3 11.78 -7.75 13.37
CA LEU A 3 10.77 -7.03 12.59
C LEU A 3 9.55 -6.77 13.48
N THR A 4 8.98 -5.58 13.36
CA THR A 4 7.65 -5.28 13.93
C THR A 4 6.56 -5.91 13.07
N GLU A 5 5.32 -5.89 13.55
CA GLU A 5 4.13 -6.31 12.78
C GLU A 5 3.93 -5.49 11.50
N SER A 6 4.46 -4.26 11.47
CA SER A 6 4.46 -3.38 10.29
C SER A 6 5.72 -3.50 9.43
N PHE A 7 6.57 -4.50 9.67
CA PHE A 7 7.84 -4.76 8.98
C PHE A 7 8.91 -3.67 9.12
N ALA A 8 8.78 -2.77 10.11
CA ALA A 8 9.90 -1.91 10.48
C ALA A 8 11.00 -2.74 11.17
N MET A 9 12.26 -2.38 10.93
CA MET A 9 13.41 -3.05 11.54
C MET A 9 13.75 -2.47 12.92
N TRP A 10 14.19 -3.33 13.84
CA TRP A 10 14.77 -2.95 15.13
C TRP A 10 16.13 -3.63 15.36
N PRO A 11 17.21 -2.89 15.72
CA PRO A 11 17.26 -1.43 16.01
C PRO A 11 16.98 -0.54 14.80
N GLY A 12 16.70 0.76 15.04
CA GLY A 12 16.41 1.70 13.94
C GLY A 12 17.57 1.93 12.98
N ALA A 13 18.82 1.81 13.46
CA ALA A 13 20.01 1.81 12.63
C ALA A 13 20.19 0.43 11.97
N SER A 14 19.34 0.09 11.01
CA SER A 14 19.38 -1.19 10.30
C SER A 14 19.03 -1.00 8.83
N VAL A 15 19.66 -1.82 7.99
CA VAL A 15 19.48 -1.81 6.53
C VAL A 15 19.34 -3.26 6.08
N SER A 16 18.40 -3.53 5.17
CA SER A 16 18.24 -4.82 4.50
C SER A 16 17.81 -4.61 3.05
N GLY A 17 18.06 -5.60 2.19
CA GLY A 17 17.75 -5.51 0.77
C GLY A 17 18.27 -6.71 0.00
N TRP A 18 18.16 -6.63 -1.33
CA TRP A 18 18.60 -7.66 -2.27
C TRP A 18 19.80 -7.18 -3.09
N TYR A 19 20.66 -8.11 -3.52
CA TYR A 19 21.76 -7.84 -4.45
C TYR A 19 21.39 -8.33 -5.85
N PHE A 20 21.48 -7.43 -6.85
CA PHE A 20 21.30 -7.74 -8.26
C PHE A 20 22.63 -7.51 -9.01
N SER A 21 23.07 -8.47 -9.83
CA SER A 21 24.37 -8.42 -10.53
C SER A 21 24.27 -8.12 -12.03
N HIS A 22 23.08 -8.08 -12.60
CA HIS A 22 22.90 -7.85 -14.03
C HIS A 22 23.36 -6.42 -14.39
N PRO A 23 24.15 -6.21 -15.47
CA PRO A 23 24.73 -4.90 -15.79
C PRO A 23 23.69 -3.79 -16.00
N ASP A 24 22.51 -4.16 -16.51
CA ASP A 24 21.41 -3.21 -16.73
C ASP A 24 20.50 -3.01 -15.50
N SER A 25 20.83 -3.62 -14.35
CA SER A 25 20.06 -3.45 -13.12
C SER A 25 20.09 -1.99 -12.67
N LYS A 26 18.92 -1.42 -12.44
CA LYS A 26 18.77 -0.04 -11.96
C LYS A 26 17.56 0.08 -11.07
N TYR A 27 17.57 1.07 -10.18
CA TYR A 27 16.38 1.45 -9.44
C TYR A 27 15.35 2.06 -10.40
N PHE A 28 14.12 1.59 -10.31
CA PHE A 28 12.97 2.17 -10.98
C PHE A 28 11.75 2.09 -10.06
N ALA A 29 10.82 3.03 -10.21
CA ALA A 29 9.57 3.01 -9.48
C ALA A 29 8.58 2.05 -10.15
N VAL A 30 7.88 1.25 -9.36
CA VAL A 30 6.80 0.36 -9.86
C VAL A 30 5.59 1.17 -10.35
N ALA A 31 5.40 2.39 -9.84
CA ALA A 31 4.26 3.26 -10.13
C ALA A 31 2.92 2.64 -9.71
N GLN A 32 1.84 3.05 -10.38
CA GLN A 32 0.48 2.63 -10.08
C GLN A 32 0.17 1.27 -10.71
N ILE A 33 -0.40 0.35 -9.92
CA ILE A 33 -0.81 -0.99 -10.34
C ILE A 33 -2.33 -1.10 -10.39
N GLN A 34 -2.83 -1.97 -11.26
CA GLN A 34 -4.26 -2.19 -11.46
C GLN A 34 -4.75 -3.42 -10.68
N ARG A 35 -6.08 -3.58 -10.64
CA ARG A 35 -6.75 -4.59 -9.82
C ARG A 35 -6.38 -6.02 -10.21
N ASP A 36 -6.22 -6.29 -11.50
CA ASP A 36 -5.77 -7.57 -12.03
C ASP A 36 -4.40 -7.99 -11.47
N GLN A 37 -3.44 -7.06 -11.41
CA GLN A 37 -2.12 -7.30 -10.84
C GLN A 37 -2.17 -7.52 -9.32
N VAL A 38 -3.08 -6.84 -8.61
CA VAL A 38 -3.30 -7.06 -7.18
C VAL A 38 -3.87 -8.46 -6.92
N GLU A 39 -4.85 -8.89 -7.71
CA GLU A 39 -5.46 -10.23 -7.60
C GLU A 39 -4.45 -11.34 -7.90
N ASP A 40 -3.63 -11.19 -8.94
CA ASP A 40 -2.54 -12.14 -9.25
C ASP A 40 -1.49 -12.18 -8.12
N TYR A 41 -1.09 -11.01 -7.58
CA TYR A 41 -0.11 -10.96 -6.50
C TYR A 41 -0.66 -11.57 -5.20
N ALA A 42 -1.93 -11.33 -4.88
CA ALA A 42 -2.62 -11.92 -3.75
C ALA A 42 -2.60 -13.45 -3.84
N LEU A 43 -2.91 -14.01 -5.02
CA LEU A 43 -2.84 -15.44 -5.28
C LEU A 43 -1.42 -16.00 -5.06
N ARG A 44 -0.39 -15.36 -5.65
CA ARG A 44 1.01 -15.80 -5.51
C ARG A 44 1.52 -15.74 -4.07
N LYS A 45 1.00 -14.81 -3.27
CA LYS A 45 1.38 -14.63 -1.86
C LYS A 45 0.52 -15.41 -0.88
N GLY A 46 -0.58 -16.01 -1.32
CA GLY A 46 -1.56 -16.66 -0.45
C GLY A 46 -2.24 -15.67 0.49
N MET A 47 -2.46 -14.44 0.03
CA MET A 47 -3.10 -13.36 0.78
C MET A 47 -4.45 -13.04 0.17
N THR A 48 -5.33 -12.39 0.93
CA THR A 48 -6.56 -11.83 0.37
C THR A 48 -6.27 -10.53 -0.41
N PRO A 49 -7.06 -10.19 -1.45
CA PRO A 49 -6.90 -8.92 -2.16
C PRO A 49 -6.94 -7.71 -1.21
N ALA A 50 -7.82 -7.71 -0.20
CA ALA A 50 -7.93 -6.62 0.77
C ALA A 50 -6.65 -6.43 1.62
N GLU A 51 -5.96 -7.53 1.98
CA GLU A 51 -4.67 -7.44 2.68
C GLU A 51 -3.58 -6.87 1.76
N VAL A 52 -3.56 -7.28 0.50
CA VAL A 52 -2.61 -6.74 -0.48
C VAL A 52 -2.88 -5.26 -0.73
N GLU A 53 -4.14 -4.86 -0.92
CA GLU A 53 -4.56 -3.46 -1.07
C GLU A 53 -4.10 -2.62 0.13
N ARG A 54 -4.18 -3.14 1.36
CA ARG A 54 -3.68 -2.46 2.56
C ARG A 54 -2.17 -2.21 2.48
N TRP A 55 -1.38 -3.21 2.07
CA TRP A 55 0.09 -3.08 2.00
C TRP A 55 0.54 -2.22 0.81
N LEU A 56 -0.19 -2.27 -0.30
CA LEU A 56 0.15 -1.59 -1.55
C LEU A 56 -0.65 -0.31 -1.78
N ALA A 57 -1.38 0.19 -0.78
CA ALA A 57 -2.25 1.37 -0.89
C ALA A 57 -1.60 2.58 -1.62
N PRO A 58 -0.33 2.94 -1.38
CA PRO A 58 0.32 4.06 -2.09
C PRO A 58 0.53 3.84 -3.59
N ASN A 59 0.41 2.60 -4.05
CA ASN A 59 0.68 2.15 -5.41
C ASN A 59 -0.59 1.71 -6.15
N LEU A 60 -1.79 1.86 -5.58
CA LEU A 60 -3.03 1.48 -6.26
C LEU A 60 -3.48 2.56 -7.25
N GLY A 61 -3.58 2.18 -8.53
CA GLY A 61 -4.08 3.02 -9.61
C GLY A 61 -5.61 3.10 -9.70
N TYR A 62 -6.31 2.69 -8.66
CA TYR A 62 -7.77 2.63 -8.56
C TYR A 62 -8.23 2.87 -7.11
N ASP A 63 -9.51 3.18 -6.93
CA ASP A 63 -10.10 3.37 -5.59
C ASP A 63 -10.44 2.01 -4.96
N ALA A 64 -9.61 1.58 -4.01
CA ALA A 64 -9.88 0.40 -3.20
C ALA A 64 -11.03 0.65 -2.22
N GLU A 65 -11.79 -0.40 -1.88
CA GLU A 65 -12.93 -0.29 -0.95
C GLU A 65 -12.53 0.29 0.42
N LEU A 66 -11.30 0.01 0.88
CA LEU A 66 -10.74 0.61 2.10
C LEU A 66 -10.64 2.15 2.02
N ASN A 67 -10.28 2.68 0.85
CA ASN A 67 -10.15 4.11 0.61
C ASN A 67 -11.52 4.78 0.48
N ARG A 68 -12.51 4.08 -0.08
CA ARG A 68 -13.90 4.55 -0.19
C ARG A 68 -14.53 4.87 1.17
N HIS A 69 -14.20 4.11 2.21
CA HIS A 69 -14.73 4.35 3.56
C HIS A 69 -14.11 5.59 4.21
N LEU A 70 -12.82 5.86 3.96
CA LEU A 70 -12.12 7.04 4.47
C LEU A 70 -12.59 8.32 3.77
N SER A 71 -12.81 8.27 2.46
CA SER A 71 -13.30 9.42 1.69
C SER A 71 -14.72 9.81 2.09
N LEU A 72 -15.63 8.84 2.25
CA LEU A 72 -17.01 9.09 2.68
C LEU A 72 -17.09 9.68 4.11
N GLN A 73 -16.18 9.29 5.01
CA GLN A 73 -16.12 9.88 6.36
C GLN A 73 -15.61 11.33 6.35
N GLN A 74 -14.66 11.66 5.47
CA GLN A 74 -14.20 13.05 5.30
C GLN A 74 -15.29 13.93 4.67
N THR A 75 -16.03 13.44 3.67
CA THR A 75 -17.15 14.18 3.07
C THR A 75 -18.31 14.38 4.05
N ARG A 76 -18.62 13.41 4.91
CA ARG A 76 -19.66 13.58 5.94
C ARG A 76 -19.30 14.65 6.98
N ARG A 77 -18.01 14.81 7.30
CA ARG A 77 -17.53 15.85 8.24
C ARG A 77 -17.56 17.27 7.64
N SER A 78 -17.34 17.41 6.34
CA SER A 78 -17.39 18.73 5.69
C SER A 78 -18.82 19.24 5.50
N VAL A 79 -19.78 18.35 5.20
CA VAL A 79 -21.19 18.73 5.03
C VAL A 79 -21.86 19.09 6.37
N SER A 80 -21.51 18.42 7.47
CA SER A 80 -22.02 18.80 8.81
C SER A 80 -21.54 20.17 9.30
N ALA A 81 -20.36 20.63 8.85
CA ALA A 81 -19.82 21.94 9.22
C ALA A 81 -20.51 23.11 8.47
N LEU A 82 -21.08 22.84 7.29
CA LEU A 82 -21.79 23.84 6.48
C LEU A 82 -23.26 24.03 6.88
N SER A 83 -23.85 23.11 7.64
CA SER A 83 -25.23 23.21 8.14
C SER A 83 -25.37 23.97 9.47
N LEU A 84 -24.27 24.51 9.99
CA LEU A 84 -24.21 25.29 11.24
C LEU A 84 -24.04 26.80 10.99
N TYR A 85 -24.27 27.26 9.76
CA TYR A 85 -24.32 28.68 9.36
C TYR A 85 -25.70 29.03 8.79
#